data_AF-A0A7C8YJW8-F1
#
_entry.id   AF-A0A7C8YJW8-F1
#
_cell.length_a   1.000
_cell.length_b   1.000
_cell.length_c   1.000
_cell.angle_alpha   90.00
_cell.angle_beta   90.00
_cell.angle_gamma   90.00
#
_symmetry.space_group_name_H-M   'P 1'
#
loop_
_entity.id
_entity.type
_entity.pdbx_description
1 polymer ?
#
loop_
_entity_poly.entity_id
_entity_poly.type
_entity_poly.pdbx_seq_one_letter_code
_entity_poly.pdbx_strand_id
1 'polypeptide(L)'
;KGPGAGLIHATVDLTVSDILSSTDVHPAVRSFFDLGEKMVNYDGHTKPLLSVQVTGLLDGVFIAFTMNHAVVDGTSFIHFVSALSEIFRSESEGSENPTRISRVPLYKMYAPEGYGPVFKLPHLEPEEFIVRYDPGPLRERIFHFSPDSMARLKEKANEECGTETQVVSSFMALSGLVWKSITRARNPPAHENTACSLLLNARPRLDPPLSDNYFGNFLGQARAVCKVEELLGRSLGWAAGILTQEVKKNTHEVMALVKMISDRPMVRSEEH
;
A
#
# COMPACT_ATOMS: atom_id res chain seq x y z
N LYS A 1 -29.20 4.21 -4.70
CA LYS A 1 -28.34 5.22 -4.03
C LYS A 1 -27.89 4.60 -2.72
N GLY A 2 -26.59 4.39 -2.52
CA GLY A 2 -26.05 3.84 -1.27
C GLY A 2 -25.98 4.91 -0.16
N PRO A 3 -25.52 4.54 1.05
CA PRO A 3 -25.47 5.44 2.21
C PRO A 3 -24.49 6.63 2.06
N GLY A 4 -23.67 6.67 1.00
CA GLY A 4 -22.71 7.74 0.74
C GLY A 4 -21.37 7.54 1.45
N ALA A 5 -20.49 8.54 1.34
CA ALA A 5 -19.24 8.60 2.09
C ALA A 5 -19.46 9.20 3.48
N GLY A 6 -18.72 8.73 4.49
CA GLY A 6 -18.67 9.37 5.79
C GLY A 6 -17.85 10.66 5.73
N LEU A 7 -18.36 11.73 6.35
CA LEU A 7 -17.62 12.96 6.59
C LEU A 7 -17.80 13.35 8.06
N ILE A 8 -16.70 13.33 8.81
CA ILE A 8 -16.69 13.54 10.26
C ILE A 8 -15.84 14.78 10.56
N HIS A 9 -16.35 15.63 11.46
CA HIS A 9 -15.59 16.72 12.03
C HIS A 9 -15.39 16.46 13.52
N ALA A 10 -14.15 16.56 13.99
CA ALA A 10 -13.77 16.33 15.38
C ALA A 10 -12.76 17.40 15.83
N THR A 11 -12.54 17.52 17.14
CA THR A 11 -11.52 18.39 17.72
C THR A 11 -10.80 17.66 18.83
N VAL A 12 -9.53 17.99 19.05
CA VAL A 12 -8.75 17.48 20.19
C VAL A 12 -7.80 18.56 20.70
N ASP A 13 -7.62 18.61 22.02
CA ASP A 13 -6.69 19.55 22.68
C ASP A 13 -5.25 19.04 22.59
N LEU A 14 -4.75 18.87 21.36
CA LEU A 14 -3.37 18.51 21.05
C LEU A 14 -2.83 19.47 19.99
N THR A 15 -1.54 19.75 20.04
CA THR A 15 -0.82 20.44 18.97
C THR A 15 -0.28 19.44 17.93
N VAL A 16 0.13 19.94 16.78
CA VAL A 16 0.89 19.17 15.79
C VAL A 16 2.17 18.61 16.42
N SER A 17 2.84 19.40 17.28
CA SER A 17 4.06 18.97 17.96
C SER A 17 3.80 17.77 18.88
N ASP A 18 2.70 17.76 19.64
CA ASP A 18 2.37 16.67 20.56
C ASP A 18 2.23 15.32 19.83
N ILE A 19 1.70 15.35 18.60
CA ILE A 19 1.55 14.16 17.76
C ILE A 19 2.90 13.68 17.23
N LEU A 20 3.78 14.59 16.81
CA LEU A 20 5.02 14.28 16.11
C LEU A 20 6.24 14.07 17.02
N SER A 21 6.22 14.59 18.25
CA SER A 21 7.38 14.57 19.16
C SER A 21 7.60 13.23 19.87
N SER A 22 6.59 12.36 19.89
CA SER A 22 6.67 11.07 20.55
C SER A 22 7.60 10.10 19.80
N THR A 23 8.27 9.22 20.54
CA THR A 23 9.09 8.15 19.94
C THR A 23 8.23 7.15 19.17
N ASP A 24 7.06 6.84 19.72
CA ASP A 24 6.05 6.00 19.10
C ASP A 24 4.91 6.89 18.58
N VAL A 25 4.13 6.40 17.61
CA VAL A 25 2.93 7.10 17.14
C VAL A 25 2.02 7.42 18.33
N HIS A 26 1.64 8.69 18.47
CA HIS A 26 0.82 9.14 19.60
C HIS A 26 -0.52 8.37 19.63
N PRO A 27 -0.95 7.80 20.76
CA PRO A 27 -2.14 6.94 20.82
C PRO A 27 -3.43 7.59 20.29
N ALA A 28 -3.54 8.92 20.42
CA ALA A 28 -4.68 9.68 19.91
C ALA A 28 -4.83 9.59 18.38
N VAL A 29 -3.76 9.31 17.62
CA VAL A 29 -3.82 9.21 16.15
C VAL A 29 -4.85 8.17 15.71
N ARG A 30 -5.00 7.08 16.45
CA ARG A 30 -6.02 6.05 16.15
C ARG A 30 -7.45 6.57 16.23
N SER A 31 -7.72 7.53 17.12
CA SER A 31 -9.03 8.18 17.24
C SER A 31 -9.33 9.18 16.12
N PHE A 32 -8.32 9.51 15.30
CA PHE A 32 -8.51 10.40 14.15
C PHE A 32 -9.14 9.67 12.95
N PHE A 33 -9.29 8.34 13.02
CA PHE A 33 -9.90 7.51 11.99
C PHE A 33 -11.23 6.92 12.47
N ASP A 34 -12.35 7.46 11.98
CA ASP A 34 -13.73 7.10 12.34
C ASP A 34 -14.02 5.58 12.32
N LEU A 35 -13.56 4.87 11.28
CA LEU A 35 -13.80 3.43 11.15
C LEU A 35 -12.80 2.56 11.93
N GLY A 36 -11.78 3.17 12.54
CA GLY A 36 -10.78 2.51 13.38
C GLY A 36 -9.94 1.44 12.65
N GLU A 37 -9.22 0.64 13.43
CA GLU A 37 -8.27 -0.37 12.94
C GLU A 37 -8.85 -1.80 12.86
N LYS A 38 -10.02 -2.04 13.47
CA LYS A 38 -10.61 -3.39 13.61
C LYS A 38 -11.55 -3.77 12.46
N MET A 39 -11.87 -2.80 11.60
CA MET A 39 -12.77 -3.00 10.49
C MET A 39 -12.06 -3.76 9.36
N VAL A 40 -12.70 -4.79 8.84
CA VAL A 40 -12.18 -5.56 7.70
C VAL A 40 -12.95 -5.21 6.43
N ASN A 41 -12.40 -5.56 5.25
CA ASN A 41 -13.04 -5.29 3.96
C ASN A 41 -14.49 -5.79 3.90
N TYR A 42 -14.79 -6.93 4.55
CA TYR A 42 -16.14 -7.50 4.59
C TYR A 42 -17.17 -6.60 5.27
N ASP A 43 -16.78 -5.80 6.26
CA ASP A 43 -17.71 -4.92 6.97
C ASP A 43 -18.28 -3.81 6.06
N GLY A 44 -17.65 -3.56 4.90
CA GLY A 44 -18.11 -2.63 3.86
C GLY A 44 -19.49 -2.96 3.24
N HIS A 45 -20.07 -4.12 3.53
CA HIS A 45 -21.47 -4.42 3.18
C HIS A 45 -22.47 -3.61 4.01
N THR A 46 -22.08 -3.18 5.21
CA THR A 46 -22.95 -2.45 6.16
C THR A 46 -22.37 -1.13 6.62
N LYS A 47 -21.08 -0.87 6.33
CA LYS A 47 -20.34 0.34 6.71
C LYS A 47 -19.95 1.16 5.47
N PRO A 48 -19.69 2.47 5.61
CA PRO A 48 -19.18 3.29 4.52
C PRO A 48 -17.89 2.72 3.91
N LEU A 49 -17.78 2.77 2.59
CA LEU A 49 -16.56 2.35 1.86
C LEU A 49 -15.48 3.44 1.84
N LEU A 50 -15.87 4.67 2.18
CA LEU A 50 -15.01 5.83 2.36
C LEU A 50 -15.52 6.58 3.60
N SER A 51 -14.61 6.90 4.50
CA SER A 51 -14.82 7.84 5.60
C SER A 51 -13.67 8.86 5.61
N VAL A 52 -14.01 10.15 5.68
CA VAL A 52 -13.06 11.25 5.81
C VAL A 52 -13.30 11.94 7.13
N GLN A 53 -12.30 11.96 8.01
CA GLN A 53 -12.39 12.67 9.29
C GLN A 53 -11.43 13.84 9.30
N VAL A 54 -11.97 15.03 9.57
CA VAL A 54 -11.21 16.27 9.76
C VAL A 54 -11.16 16.55 11.26
N THR A 55 -9.97 16.40 11.85
CA THR A 55 -9.74 16.63 13.28
C THR A 55 -8.99 17.95 13.46
N GLY A 56 -9.64 18.94 14.08
CA GLY A 56 -9.01 20.20 14.48
C GLY A 56 -8.06 19.98 15.66
N LEU A 57 -6.83 20.43 15.50
CA LEU A 57 -5.80 20.54 16.53
C LEU A 57 -5.74 22.00 17.03
N LEU A 58 -5.07 22.23 18.15
CA LEU A 58 -4.92 23.58 18.71
C LEU A 58 -4.22 24.56 17.72
N ASP A 59 -3.34 24.04 16.87
CA ASP A 59 -2.50 24.80 15.94
C ASP A 59 -2.49 24.21 14.52
N GLY A 60 -3.45 23.33 14.19
CA GLY A 60 -3.45 22.65 12.89
C GLY A 60 -4.67 21.79 12.62
N VAL A 61 -4.58 20.94 11.59
CA VAL A 61 -5.64 20.01 11.19
C VAL A 61 -5.03 18.66 10.81
N PHE A 62 -5.71 17.58 11.20
CA PHE A 62 -5.43 16.23 10.73
C PHE A 62 -6.58 15.76 9.85
N ILE A 63 -6.29 15.38 8.60
CA ILE A 63 -7.28 14.85 7.66
C ILE A 63 -7.02 13.36 7.47
N ALA A 64 -7.89 12.53 8.05
CA ALA A 64 -7.81 11.09 7.98
C ALA A 64 -8.72 10.56 6.87
N PHE A 65 -8.22 9.60 6.11
CA PHE A 65 -8.99 8.85 5.12
C PHE A 65 -9.02 7.38 5.52
N THR A 66 -10.21 6.81 5.60
CA THR A 66 -10.39 5.36 5.68
C THR A 66 -11.14 4.90 4.43
N MET A 67 -10.51 4.04 3.63
CA MET A 67 -11.09 3.51 2.40
C MET A 67 -11.03 1.98 2.39
N ASN A 68 -12.13 1.35 1.99
CA ASN A 68 -12.20 -0.10 1.88
C ASN A 68 -11.28 -0.61 0.76
N HIS A 69 -10.28 -1.41 1.14
CA HIS A 69 -9.23 -1.86 0.22
C HIS A 69 -9.75 -2.87 -0.82
N ALA A 70 -10.96 -3.44 -0.65
CA ALA A 70 -11.59 -4.24 -1.72
C ALA A 70 -11.95 -3.38 -2.95
N VAL A 71 -12.12 -2.07 -2.77
CA VAL A 71 -12.54 -1.15 -3.83
C VAL A 71 -11.36 -0.41 -4.44
N VAL A 72 -10.33 -0.07 -3.65
CA VAL A 72 -9.23 0.78 -4.09
C VAL A 72 -7.87 0.23 -3.67
N ASP A 73 -6.85 0.41 -4.51
CA ASP A 73 -5.45 0.29 -4.13
C ASP A 73 -4.83 1.66 -3.83
N GLY A 74 -3.56 1.68 -3.39
CA GLY A 74 -2.83 2.92 -3.10
C GLY A 74 -2.74 3.89 -4.30
N THR A 75 -2.67 3.39 -5.53
CA THR A 75 -2.66 4.23 -6.74
C THR A 75 -4.01 4.96 -6.89
N SER A 76 -5.11 4.23 -6.72
CA SER A 76 -6.47 4.78 -6.80
C SER A 76 -6.77 5.72 -5.64
N PHE A 77 -6.24 5.43 -4.44
CA PHE A 77 -6.30 6.33 -3.30
C PHE A 77 -5.68 7.70 -3.61
N ILE A 78 -4.47 7.74 -4.14
CA ILE A 78 -3.81 9.00 -4.51
C ILE A 78 -4.55 9.72 -5.65
N HIS A 79 -5.13 8.97 -6.59
CA HIS A 79 -5.98 9.55 -7.64
C HIS A 79 -7.22 10.21 -7.02
N PHE A 80 -7.90 9.55 -6.07
CA PHE A 80 -9.03 10.12 -5.35
C PHE A 80 -8.66 11.41 -4.61
N VAL A 81 -7.57 11.40 -3.84
CA VAL A 81 -7.12 12.59 -3.08
C VAL A 81 -6.74 13.74 -4.01
N SER A 82 -6.07 13.44 -5.13
CA SER A 82 -5.72 14.44 -6.15
C SER A 82 -6.96 15.07 -6.76
N ALA A 83 -7.94 14.25 -7.15
CA ALA A 83 -9.21 14.72 -7.72
C ALA A 83 -9.98 15.58 -6.71
N LEU A 84 -10.04 15.16 -5.44
CA LEU A 84 -10.67 15.94 -4.36
C LEU A 84 -9.98 17.30 -4.17
N SER A 85 -8.65 17.32 -4.18
CA SER A 85 -7.87 18.57 -4.08
C SER A 85 -8.11 19.51 -5.27
N GLU A 86 -8.21 18.99 -6.50
CA GLU A 86 -8.52 19.80 -7.68
C GLU A 86 -9.89 20.47 -7.56
N ILE A 87 -10.89 19.74 -7.06
CA ILE A 87 -12.25 20.26 -6.87
C ILE A 87 -12.25 21.43 -5.88
N PHE A 88 -11.66 21.24 -4.70
CA PHE A 88 -11.60 22.30 -3.68
C PHE A 88 -10.81 23.52 -4.13
N ARG A 89 -9.73 23.32 -4.90
CA ARG A 89 -8.97 24.44 -5.48
C ARG A 89 -9.79 25.19 -6.53
N SER A 90 -10.47 24.48 -7.42
CA SER A 90 -11.32 25.08 -8.45
C SER A 90 -12.48 25.87 -7.85
N GLU A 91 -13.08 25.35 -6.78
CA GLU A 91 -14.11 26.05 -6.00
C GLU A 91 -13.56 27.33 -5.36
N SER A 92 -12.38 27.25 -4.72
CA SER A 92 -11.73 28.42 -4.11
C SER A 92 -11.33 29.49 -5.14
N GLU A 93 -11.08 29.09 -6.39
CA GLU A 93 -10.75 30.00 -7.51
C GLU A 93 -12.00 30.58 -8.18
N GLY A 94 -13.21 30.22 -7.74
CA GLY A 94 -14.46 30.75 -8.27
C GLY A 94 -14.85 30.20 -9.65
N SER A 95 -14.39 28.99 -9.99
CA SER A 95 -14.73 28.32 -11.25
C SER A 95 -16.23 28.08 -11.39
N GLU A 96 -16.78 28.31 -12.60
CA GLU A 96 -18.18 27.99 -12.92
C GLU A 96 -18.47 26.48 -12.88
N ASN A 97 -17.44 25.63 -12.96
CA ASN A 97 -17.59 24.17 -12.86
C ASN A 97 -16.49 23.55 -11.99
N PRO A 98 -16.59 23.67 -10.66
CA PRO A 98 -15.56 23.24 -9.72
C PRO A 98 -15.40 21.71 -9.67
N THR A 99 -16.37 20.95 -10.18
CA THR A 99 -16.33 19.48 -10.18
C THR A 99 -15.55 18.89 -11.36
N ARG A 100 -15.07 19.73 -12.28
CA ARG A 100 -14.26 19.29 -13.41
C ARG A 100 -12.85 18.91 -12.94
N ILE A 101 -12.58 17.61 -12.97
CA ILE A 101 -11.26 17.04 -12.65
C ILE A 101 -10.45 16.72 -13.92
N SER A 102 -9.14 16.85 -13.83
CA SER A 102 -8.19 16.65 -14.93
C SER A 102 -8.11 15.18 -15.38
N ARG A 103 -8.17 14.26 -14.41
CA ARG A 103 -8.07 12.81 -14.62
C ARG A 103 -9.39 12.14 -14.23
N VAL A 104 -10.26 11.92 -15.20
CA VAL A 104 -11.54 11.24 -14.96
C VAL A 104 -11.30 9.75 -14.65
N PRO A 105 -11.73 9.24 -13.48
CA PRO A 105 -11.58 7.83 -13.12
C PRO A 105 -12.32 6.91 -14.08
N LEU A 106 -11.66 5.83 -14.48
CA LEU A 106 -12.22 4.75 -15.29
C LEU A 106 -12.58 3.58 -14.37
N TYR A 107 -13.87 3.40 -14.14
CA TYR A 107 -14.42 2.35 -13.26
C TYR A 107 -14.69 1.02 -13.98
N LYS A 108 -14.41 0.94 -15.29
CA LYS A 108 -14.59 -0.30 -16.05
C LYS A 108 -13.58 -1.32 -15.54
N MET A 109 -14.05 -2.28 -14.77
CA MET A 109 -13.22 -3.37 -14.26
C MET A 109 -12.54 -4.09 -15.42
N TYR A 110 -11.25 -4.35 -15.24
CA TYR A 110 -10.49 -5.14 -16.19
C TYR A 110 -10.92 -6.61 -16.09
N ALA A 111 -11.22 -7.22 -17.23
CA ALA A 111 -11.50 -8.64 -17.36
C ALA A 111 -10.65 -9.17 -18.53
N PRO A 112 -9.89 -10.26 -18.33
CA PRO A 112 -9.15 -10.90 -19.42
C PRO A 112 -10.10 -11.43 -20.50
N GLU A 113 -9.61 -11.52 -21.73
CA GLU A 113 -10.39 -12.05 -22.84
C GLU A 113 -10.89 -13.47 -22.55
N GLY A 114 -12.19 -13.72 -22.76
CA GLY A 114 -12.84 -15.00 -22.46
C GLY A 114 -13.39 -15.11 -21.04
N TYR A 115 -13.17 -14.14 -20.15
CA TYR A 115 -13.68 -14.17 -18.77
C TYR A 115 -14.63 -13.00 -18.51
N GLY A 116 -15.63 -13.28 -17.67
CA GLY A 116 -16.54 -12.26 -17.17
C GLY A 116 -15.89 -11.44 -16.04
N PRO A 117 -16.43 -10.25 -15.74
CA PRO A 117 -15.96 -9.43 -14.62
C PRO A 117 -16.14 -10.13 -13.26
N VAL A 118 -17.13 -11.01 -13.14
CA VAL A 118 -17.51 -11.63 -11.87
C VAL A 118 -16.97 -13.05 -11.82
N PHE A 119 -16.03 -13.28 -10.91
CA PHE A 119 -15.59 -14.61 -10.54
C PHE A 119 -16.48 -15.12 -9.40
N LYS A 120 -17.14 -16.26 -9.62
CA LYS A 120 -17.81 -16.96 -8.52
C LYS A 120 -16.74 -17.69 -7.72
N LEU A 121 -16.51 -17.24 -6.50
CA LEU A 121 -15.75 -18.02 -5.53
C LEU A 121 -16.54 -19.28 -5.17
N PRO A 122 -15.87 -20.35 -4.70
CA PRO A 122 -16.54 -21.45 -4.04
C PRO A 122 -17.52 -20.93 -2.99
N HIS A 123 -18.67 -21.60 -2.81
CA HIS A 123 -19.56 -21.26 -1.70
C HIS A 123 -18.79 -21.46 -0.40
N LEU A 124 -18.65 -20.38 0.35
CA LEU A 124 -17.98 -20.33 1.63
C LEU A 124 -18.86 -19.47 2.54
N GLU A 125 -19.13 -19.96 3.74
CA GLU A 125 -19.73 -19.14 4.79
C GLU A 125 -18.74 -18.02 5.18
N PRO A 126 -19.23 -16.82 5.54
CA PRO A 126 -18.39 -15.69 5.93
C PRO A 126 -17.29 -16.06 6.94
N GLU A 127 -17.60 -16.93 7.90
CA GLU A 127 -16.70 -17.39 8.94
C GLU A 127 -15.50 -18.19 8.40
N GLU A 128 -15.60 -18.75 7.19
CA GLU A 128 -14.54 -19.54 6.56
C GLU A 128 -13.44 -18.68 5.94
N PHE A 129 -13.68 -17.38 5.70
CA PHE A 129 -12.71 -16.49 5.05
C PHE A 129 -12.55 -15.12 5.71
N ILE A 130 -13.40 -14.74 6.65
CA ILE A 130 -13.23 -13.52 7.43
C ILE A 130 -12.24 -13.77 8.56
N VAL A 131 -11.01 -13.32 8.36
CA VAL A 131 -10.00 -13.29 9.42
C VAL A 131 -10.02 -11.92 10.08
N ARG A 132 -10.37 -11.88 11.37
CA ARG A 132 -10.18 -10.70 12.23
C ARG A 132 -8.85 -10.85 12.95
N TYR A 133 -7.78 -10.46 12.28
CA TYR A 133 -6.43 -10.54 12.83
C TYR A 133 -6.27 -9.59 14.03
N ASP A 134 -5.89 -10.15 15.18
CA ASP A 134 -5.44 -9.38 16.34
C ASP A 134 -3.91 -9.50 16.43
N PRO A 135 -3.15 -8.45 16.09
CA PRO A 135 -1.69 -8.50 16.17
C PRO A 135 -1.15 -8.55 17.61
N GLY A 136 -2.00 -8.38 18.62
CA GLY A 136 -1.58 -8.17 19.99
C GLY A 136 -0.93 -6.80 20.19
N PRO A 137 -0.13 -6.61 21.25
CA PRO A 137 0.44 -5.30 21.58
C PRO A 137 1.57 -4.93 20.59
N LEU A 138 1.23 -4.10 19.60
CA LEU A 138 2.21 -3.51 18.69
C LEU A 138 2.56 -2.07 19.09
N ARG A 139 3.84 -1.73 18.92
CA ARG A 139 4.34 -0.36 18.97
C ARG A 139 4.60 0.11 17.54
N GLU A 140 4.07 1.27 17.21
CA GLU A 140 4.26 1.89 15.91
C GLU A 140 5.25 3.04 16.03
N ARG A 141 6.19 3.10 15.10
CA ARG A 141 7.19 4.17 15.05
C ARG A 141 7.41 4.61 13.62
N ILE A 142 7.46 5.93 13.42
CA ILE A 142 7.80 6.54 12.15
C ILE A 142 9.30 6.81 12.14
N PHE A 143 10.00 6.27 11.14
CA PHE A 143 11.42 6.51 10.91
C PHE A 143 11.58 7.56 9.83
N HIS A 144 12.12 8.71 10.19
CA HIS A 144 12.40 9.78 9.24
C HIS A 144 13.75 9.57 8.53
N PHE A 145 13.71 9.51 7.21
CA PHE A 145 14.89 9.50 6.36
C PHE A 145 14.94 10.81 5.57
N SER A 146 15.87 11.69 5.96
CA SER A 146 16.15 12.93 5.22
C SER A 146 16.55 12.67 3.76
N PRO A 147 16.34 13.64 2.85
CA PRO A 147 16.82 13.55 1.47
C PRO A 147 18.31 13.15 1.36
N ASP A 148 19.17 13.76 2.17
CA ASP A 148 20.62 13.45 2.17
C ASP A 148 20.89 12.02 2.63
N SER A 149 20.18 11.54 3.66
CA SER A 149 20.33 10.15 4.11
C SER A 149 19.85 9.15 3.06
N MET A 150 18.77 9.48 2.33
CA MET A 150 18.28 8.65 1.23
C MET A 150 19.24 8.64 0.04
N ALA A 151 19.85 9.79 -0.28
CA ALA A 151 20.86 9.90 -1.33
C ALA A 151 22.09 9.04 -1.01
N ARG A 152 22.66 9.17 0.19
CA ARG A 152 23.79 8.34 0.65
C ARG A 152 23.44 6.85 0.67
N LEU A 153 22.21 6.51 1.09
CA LEU A 153 21.76 5.12 1.11
C LEU A 153 21.69 4.52 -0.30
N LYS A 154 21.16 5.28 -1.26
CA LYS A 154 21.11 4.89 -2.67
C LYS A 154 22.51 4.74 -3.26
N GLU A 155 23.39 5.71 -3.03
CA GLU A 155 24.77 5.70 -3.52
C GLU A 155 25.51 4.46 -3.02
N LYS A 156 25.54 4.24 -1.71
CA LYS A 156 26.15 3.06 -1.09
C LYS A 156 25.60 1.75 -1.67
N ALA A 157 24.29 1.65 -1.84
CA ALA A 157 23.69 0.45 -2.41
C ALA A 157 24.13 0.20 -3.86
N ASN A 158 24.31 1.24 -4.67
CA ASN A 158 24.80 1.10 -6.04
C ASN A 158 26.29 0.75 -6.10
N GLU A 159 27.13 1.36 -5.26
CA GLU A 159 28.55 1.02 -5.14
C GLU A 159 28.76 -0.46 -4.78
N GLU A 160 27.99 -0.95 -3.81
CA GLU A 160 28.06 -2.34 -3.33
C GLU A 160 27.40 -3.36 -4.25
N CYS A 161 26.56 -2.94 -5.20
CA CYS A 161 25.87 -3.84 -6.14
C CYS A 161 26.82 -4.37 -7.24
N GLY A 162 27.95 -3.70 -7.46
CA GLY A 162 29.10 -4.21 -8.23
C GLY A 162 28.81 -4.61 -9.68
N THR A 163 27.65 -4.25 -10.22
CA THR A 163 27.17 -4.64 -11.56
C THR A 163 26.76 -3.38 -12.30
N GLU A 164 27.53 -3.01 -13.33
CA GLU A 164 27.27 -1.80 -14.14
C GLU A 164 25.87 -1.80 -14.78
N THR A 165 25.24 -2.97 -14.91
CA THR A 165 23.93 -3.16 -15.53
C THR A 165 22.75 -3.04 -14.56
N GLN A 166 22.98 -3.00 -13.24
CA GLN A 166 21.92 -3.00 -12.24
C GLN A 166 21.91 -1.75 -11.37
N VAL A 167 21.15 -0.75 -11.82
CA VAL A 167 20.90 0.47 -11.04
C VAL A 167 19.81 0.22 -9.98
N VAL A 168 20.15 0.45 -8.72
CA VAL A 168 19.28 0.36 -7.55
C VAL A 168 18.63 1.72 -7.29
N SER A 169 17.30 1.75 -7.12
CA SER A 169 16.56 2.97 -6.75
C SER A 169 16.64 3.24 -5.24
N SER A 170 16.34 4.47 -4.80
CA SER A 170 16.29 4.79 -3.36
C SER A 170 15.28 3.92 -2.62
N PHE A 171 14.15 3.58 -3.25
CA PHE A 171 13.14 2.71 -2.67
C PHE A 171 13.67 1.28 -2.48
N MET A 172 14.42 0.74 -3.43
CA MET A 172 15.05 -0.59 -3.31
C MET A 172 16.15 -0.60 -2.25
N ALA A 173 16.97 0.47 -2.18
CA ALA A 173 18.00 0.62 -1.17
C ALA A 173 17.39 0.67 0.25
N LEU A 174 16.32 1.45 0.44
CA LEU A 174 15.59 1.51 1.71
C LEU A 174 14.93 0.17 2.05
N SER A 175 14.27 -0.48 1.08
CA SER A 175 13.65 -1.79 1.28
C SER A 175 14.66 -2.86 1.69
N GLY A 176 15.85 -2.88 1.06
CA GLY A 176 16.95 -3.76 1.43
C GLY A 176 17.47 -3.49 2.85
N LEU A 177 17.61 -2.21 3.22
CA LEU A 177 18.02 -1.82 4.58
C LEU A 177 16.99 -2.26 5.62
N VAL A 178 15.70 -2.02 5.37
CA VAL A 178 14.60 -2.40 6.26
C VAL A 178 14.53 -3.92 6.40
N TRP A 179 14.64 -4.67 5.31
CA TRP A 179 14.63 -6.14 5.35
C TRP A 179 15.78 -6.71 6.18
N LYS A 180 17.02 -6.21 5.97
CA LYS A 180 18.18 -6.58 6.79
C LYS A 180 17.98 -6.20 8.26
N SER A 181 17.39 -5.03 8.54
CA SER A 181 17.18 -4.53 9.89
C SER A 181 16.12 -5.32 10.65
N ILE A 182 14.98 -5.61 10.01
CA ILE A 182 13.92 -6.46 10.57
C ILE A 182 14.44 -7.87 10.82
N THR A 183 15.15 -8.46 9.86
CA THR A 183 15.71 -9.82 10.01
C THR A 183 16.67 -9.88 11.19
N ARG A 184 17.58 -8.92 11.30
CA ARG A 184 18.51 -8.83 12.44
C ARG A 184 17.79 -8.61 13.77
N ALA A 185 16.76 -7.78 13.82
CA ALA A 185 16.00 -7.53 15.04
C ALA A 185 15.19 -8.75 15.50
N ARG A 186 14.65 -9.53 14.55
CA ARG A 186 13.92 -10.78 14.84
C ARG A 186 14.84 -11.95 15.20
N ASN A 187 16.10 -11.89 14.77
CA ASN A 187 17.14 -12.90 15.01
C ASN A 187 16.67 -14.36 14.74
N PRO A 188 16.08 -14.65 13.58
CA PRO A 188 15.73 -16.03 13.20
C PRO A 188 16.99 -16.89 13.00
N PRO A 189 16.88 -18.22 13.07
CA PRO A 189 17.99 -19.13 12.78
C PRO A 189 18.64 -18.90 11.41
N ALA A 190 19.97 -18.97 11.37
CA ALA A 190 20.78 -18.68 10.18
C ALA A 190 20.37 -19.43 8.90
N HIS A 191 19.89 -20.67 9.05
CA HIS A 191 19.52 -21.55 7.95
C HIS A 191 18.07 -21.38 7.47
N GLU A 192 17.24 -20.64 8.20
CA GLU A 192 15.86 -20.37 7.81
C GLU A 192 15.78 -19.34 6.68
N ASN A 193 14.67 -19.38 5.94
CA ASN A 193 14.38 -18.40 4.92
C ASN A 193 13.80 -17.13 5.53
N THR A 194 14.27 -16.00 5.05
CA THR A 194 13.64 -14.70 5.24
C THR A 194 13.16 -14.18 3.88
N ALA A 195 12.09 -13.39 3.87
CA ALA A 195 11.51 -12.87 2.65
C ALA A 195 11.15 -11.40 2.78
N CYS A 196 11.25 -10.68 1.66
CA CYS A 196 10.72 -9.34 1.51
C CYS A 196 9.78 -9.31 0.31
N SER A 197 8.54 -8.92 0.57
CA SER A 197 7.48 -8.79 -0.44
C SER A 197 7.17 -7.31 -0.66
N LEU A 198 7.14 -6.91 -1.93
CA LEU A 198 6.81 -5.55 -2.35
C LEU A 198 5.59 -5.58 -3.26
N LEU A 199 4.58 -4.79 -2.93
CA LEU A 199 3.43 -4.56 -3.79
C LEU A 199 3.80 -3.61 -4.91
N LEU A 200 3.32 -3.90 -6.12
CA LEU A 200 3.65 -3.17 -7.34
C LEU A 200 2.38 -2.66 -8.00
N ASN A 201 2.42 -1.46 -8.59
CA ASN A 201 1.40 -1.05 -9.52
C ASN A 201 1.49 -1.94 -10.78
N ALA A 202 0.48 -2.78 -10.99
CA ALA A 202 0.46 -3.73 -12.10
C ALA A 202 -0.15 -3.13 -13.38
N ARG A 203 -0.78 -1.95 -13.32
CA ARG A 203 -1.39 -1.29 -14.50
C ARG A 203 -0.43 -1.16 -15.70
N PRO A 204 0.80 -0.64 -15.53
CA PRO A 204 1.74 -0.48 -16.65
C PRO A 204 2.39 -1.80 -17.10
N ARG A 205 2.10 -2.92 -16.42
CA ARG A 205 2.74 -4.22 -16.64
C ARG A 205 1.88 -5.20 -17.43
N LEU A 206 0.64 -4.83 -17.77
CA LEU A 206 -0.16 -5.59 -18.72
C LEU A 206 0.28 -5.32 -20.15
N ASP A 207 -0.06 -6.25 -21.04
CA ASP A 207 0.07 -6.08 -22.48
C ASP A 207 -1.30 -6.30 -23.14
N PRO A 208 -2.00 -5.23 -23.56
CA PRO A 208 -1.62 -3.81 -23.45
C PRO A 208 -1.74 -3.27 -22.01
N PRO A 209 -1.01 -2.19 -21.64
CA PRO A 209 -1.12 -1.55 -20.33
C PRO A 209 -2.53 -1.04 -20.02
N LEU A 210 -2.93 -1.09 -18.74
CA LEU A 210 -4.12 -0.38 -18.28
C LEU A 210 -3.86 1.12 -18.27
N SER A 211 -4.92 1.89 -18.54
CA SER A 211 -4.89 3.34 -18.37
C SER A 211 -4.50 3.71 -16.95
N ASP A 212 -3.67 4.74 -16.80
CA ASP A 212 -3.36 5.31 -15.49
C ASP A 212 -4.62 5.81 -14.76
N ASN A 213 -5.70 6.11 -15.49
CA ASN A 213 -6.99 6.52 -14.94
C ASN A 213 -7.85 5.33 -14.45
N TYR A 214 -7.40 4.08 -14.60
CA TYR A 214 -8.08 2.92 -14.04
C TYR A 214 -8.18 3.03 -12.52
N PHE A 215 -9.41 3.10 -12.04
CA PHE A 215 -9.74 3.26 -10.63
C PHE A 215 -10.23 1.94 -10.06
N GLY A 216 -9.48 1.39 -9.10
CA GLY A 216 -9.74 0.08 -8.54
C GLY A 216 -8.44 -0.59 -8.08
N ASN A 217 -8.52 -1.84 -7.63
CA ASN A 217 -7.33 -2.63 -7.34
C ASN A 217 -6.70 -3.16 -8.63
N PHE A 218 -5.40 -2.92 -8.81
CA PHE A 218 -4.61 -3.63 -9.81
C PHE A 218 -3.13 -3.71 -9.37
N LEU A 219 -2.85 -4.74 -8.57
CA LEU A 219 -1.58 -4.92 -7.87
C LEU A 219 -0.85 -6.19 -8.33
N GLY A 220 0.47 -6.08 -8.43
CA GLY A 220 1.39 -7.22 -8.51
C GLY A 220 2.16 -7.35 -7.20
N GLN A 221 2.86 -8.46 -7.03
CA GLN A 221 3.72 -8.69 -5.86
C GLN A 221 5.06 -9.26 -6.33
N ALA A 222 6.15 -8.56 -6.03
CA ALA A 222 7.49 -9.12 -6.14
C ALA A 222 7.91 -9.68 -4.77
N ARG A 223 8.51 -10.86 -4.75
CA ARG A 223 8.94 -11.51 -3.51
C ARG A 223 10.37 -12.03 -3.64
N ALA A 224 11.29 -11.42 -2.89
CA ALA A 224 12.64 -11.93 -2.75
C ALA A 224 12.73 -12.85 -1.52
N VAL A 225 13.40 -13.99 -1.66
CA VAL A 225 13.62 -14.97 -0.60
C VAL A 225 15.10 -15.36 -0.58
N CYS A 226 15.71 -15.41 0.60
CA CYS A 226 17.05 -15.95 0.79
C CYS A 226 17.21 -16.44 2.23
N LYS A 227 18.33 -17.12 2.52
CA LYS A 227 18.64 -17.52 3.89
C LYS A 227 18.99 -16.30 4.75
N VAL A 228 18.72 -16.40 6.05
CA VAL A 228 19.07 -15.35 7.02
C VAL A 228 20.56 -15.06 7.02
N GLU A 229 21.40 -16.11 7.03
CA GLU A 229 22.86 -15.98 6.98
C GLU A 229 23.35 -15.25 5.72
N GLU A 230 22.69 -15.50 4.59
CA GLU A 230 23.02 -14.89 3.32
C GLU A 230 22.63 -13.40 3.31
N LEU A 231 21.39 -13.10 3.72
CA LEU A 231 20.91 -11.72 3.80
C LEU A 231 21.79 -10.87 4.72
N LEU A 232 22.14 -11.38 5.91
CA LEU A 232 22.90 -10.63 6.90
C LEU A 232 24.39 -10.58 6.55
N GLY A 233 24.95 -11.63 5.97
CA GLY A 233 26.36 -11.74 5.59
C GLY A 233 26.76 -10.95 4.33
N ARG A 234 25.81 -10.62 3.45
CA ARG A 234 26.07 -9.86 2.22
C ARG A 234 25.84 -8.35 2.37
N SER A 235 26.30 -7.59 1.39
CA SER A 235 26.19 -6.12 1.35
C SER A 235 24.74 -5.61 1.27
N LEU A 236 24.52 -4.33 1.55
CA LEU A 236 23.22 -3.69 1.30
C LEU A 236 22.91 -3.69 -0.20
N GLY A 237 23.91 -3.40 -1.03
CA GLY A 237 23.79 -3.42 -2.49
C GLY A 237 23.29 -4.76 -3.02
N TRP A 238 23.77 -5.87 -2.46
CA TRP A 238 23.26 -7.19 -2.81
C TRP A 238 21.77 -7.37 -2.46
N ALA A 239 21.38 -7.02 -1.22
CA ALA A 239 19.99 -7.15 -0.76
C ALA A 239 19.02 -6.28 -1.57
N ALA A 240 19.41 -5.03 -1.84
CA ALA A 240 18.64 -4.13 -2.70
C ALA A 240 18.63 -4.60 -4.17
N GLY A 241 19.72 -5.24 -4.60
CA GLY A 241 19.87 -5.78 -5.93
C GLY A 241 18.91 -6.93 -6.22
N ILE A 242 18.82 -7.92 -5.33
CA ILE A 242 17.87 -9.03 -5.49
C ILE A 242 16.42 -8.52 -5.55
N LEU A 243 16.05 -7.53 -4.73
CA LEU A 243 14.73 -6.90 -4.80
C LEU A 243 14.49 -6.22 -6.14
N THR A 244 15.50 -5.51 -6.65
CA THR A 244 15.43 -4.85 -7.97
C THR A 244 15.19 -5.86 -9.09
N GLN A 245 15.83 -7.03 -9.03
CA GLN A 245 15.63 -8.10 -10.00
C GLN A 245 14.21 -8.66 -9.95
N GLU A 246 13.69 -8.97 -8.76
CA GLU A 246 12.32 -9.51 -8.61
C GLU A 246 11.28 -8.51 -9.13
N VAL A 247 11.44 -7.22 -8.87
CA VAL A 247 10.54 -6.18 -9.41
C VAL A 247 10.62 -6.09 -10.94
N LYS A 248 11.78 -6.32 -11.55
CA LYS A 248 11.92 -6.31 -13.03
C LYS A 248 11.26 -7.54 -13.68
N LYS A 249 11.38 -8.73 -13.07
CA LYS A 249 10.80 -9.98 -13.59
C LYS A 249 9.26 -10.00 -13.60
N ASN A 250 8.65 -9.27 -12.67
CA ASN A 250 7.23 -9.43 -12.31
C ASN A 250 6.20 -9.10 -13.43
N THR A 251 6.59 -8.57 -14.59
CA THR A 251 5.65 -8.25 -15.69
C THR A 251 4.91 -9.49 -16.19
N HIS A 252 5.59 -10.61 -16.39
CA HIS A 252 4.95 -11.86 -16.83
C HIS A 252 4.10 -12.52 -15.73
N GLU A 253 4.48 -12.32 -14.47
CA GLU A 253 3.82 -12.93 -13.30
C GLU A 253 2.45 -12.32 -13.04
N VAL A 254 2.27 -11.01 -13.29
CA VAL A 254 0.97 -10.34 -13.20
C VAL A 254 -0.04 -10.98 -14.16
N MET A 255 0.33 -11.16 -15.43
CA MET A 255 -0.54 -11.80 -16.43
C MET A 255 -0.87 -13.24 -16.06
N ALA A 256 0.11 -13.99 -15.54
CA ALA A 256 -0.09 -15.36 -15.09
C ALA A 256 -1.02 -15.45 -13.87
N LEU A 257 -0.89 -14.54 -12.90
CA LEU A 257 -1.76 -14.45 -11.73
C LEU A 257 -3.20 -14.14 -12.14
N VAL A 258 -3.38 -13.14 -13.01
CA VAL A 258 -4.68 -12.77 -13.56
C VAL A 258 -5.34 -13.97 -14.25
N LYS A 259 -4.59 -14.66 -15.11
CA LYS A 259 -5.09 -15.87 -15.80
C LYS A 259 -5.44 -16.98 -14.82
N MET A 260 -4.57 -17.26 -13.85
CA MET A 260 -4.76 -18.32 -12.85
C MET A 260 -6.00 -18.08 -11.97
N ILE A 261 -6.20 -16.85 -11.49
CA ILE A 261 -7.41 -16.47 -10.74
C ILE A 261 -8.65 -16.60 -11.64
N SER A 262 -8.52 -16.23 -12.92
CA SER A 262 -9.63 -16.27 -13.86
C SER A 262 -10.05 -17.71 -14.22
N ASP A 263 -9.07 -18.60 -14.37
CA ASP A 263 -9.25 -20.02 -14.65
C ASP A 263 -9.79 -20.79 -13.43
N ARG A 264 -9.28 -20.46 -12.24
CA ARG A 264 -9.60 -21.16 -10.99
C ARG A 264 -9.71 -20.16 -9.84
N PRO A 265 -10.87 -19.50 -9.68
CA PRO A 265 -11.11 -18.63 -8.53
C PRO A 265 -10.92 -19.41 -7.23
N MET A 266 -10.04 -18.93 -6.36
CA MET A 266 -9.71 -19.59 -5.09
C MET A 266 -9.64 -18.57 -3.97
N VAL A 267 -9.98 -19.01 -2.76
CA VAL A 267 -9.67 -18.28 -1.52
C VAL A 267 -8.38 -18.86 -0.98
N ARG A 268 -7.35 -18.03 -0.79
CA ARG A 268 -6.11 -18.45 -0.15
C ARG A 268 -6.26 -18.24 1.36
N SER A 269 -6.17 -19.32 2.13
CA SER A 269 -5.92 -19.24 3.57
C SER A 269 -4.44 -18.91 3.80
N GLU A 270 -4.11 -18.22 4.90
CA GLU A 270 -2.70 -17.94 5.27
C GLU A 270 -1.91 -19.21 5.62
N GLU A 271 -2.58 -20.35 5.76
CA GLU A 271 -1.96 -21.66 5.75
C GLU A 271 -1.77 -22.12 4.30
N HIS A 272 -0.50 -22.21 3.88
CA HIS A 272 0.10 -22.76 2.63
C HIS A 272 0.61 -21.74 1.61
#